data_AF-A0AAV8ZMU2-F1
#
_entry.id   AF-A0AAV8ZMU2-F1
#
_cell.length_a   1.000
_cell.length_b   1.000
_cell.length_c   1.000
_cell.angle_alpha   90.00
_cell.angle_beta   90.00
_cell.angle_gamma   90.00
#
_symmetry.space_group_name_H-M   'P 1'
#
loop_
_entity.id
_entity.type
_entity.pdbx_description
1 polymer ?
#
loop_
_entity_poly.entity_id
_entity_poly.type
_entity_poly.pdbx_seq_one_letter_code
_entity_poly.pdbx_strand_id
1 'polypeptide(L)'
;MEEENVELNLQSYIAIFECLGRVNIKNNHLKDIRIFVKDALSKDITFDKIMNEGTFLNNEREIVLQAMNSFDPNYVPKYDEPQILYNNHLVNHLNNEKLKPSVSKCKVNDGVFNSKNLKESVNKQIELEKGGYITVKSIELRDAPSQEVTRNRETLEEHYKMWEDAALAAFNRDLSTLTAQRSALNLEPYMRCIPVKDYVAIIVDEAKKLAQGSETYSPTVNMLNRDMGSKIMKIHGTYCDEYAACHTELDVLPNKEVNLNPRQIWQWVEHGVFANGATLSMDHQEWFPTTLQNIGKFLYHIVMHDLKVDVNSLRPTTSHKNYLPAFYTIFRTQGRIVKEEVKPHPVLSRLYRESAPETLTFPAYELPMVCPPVPWVSPHIGGYLVSPCDVVRLPYQAIAQQQRLVEVGDQQLYPSLDSLNQLAAVPWKVNQKVFDVILEVFNNGGSANLDVPEPPSSLLPPPLPTNDMDKAQKYQLFRQKLQYKRKKAEMYSLWCDCLYRLSLANHVSLS
;
A
#
# COMPACT_ATOMS: atom_id res chain seq x y z
N MET A 1 34.98 -10.99 0.79
CA MET A 1 35.22 -9.81 1.65
C MET A 1 36.70 -9.58 1.86
N GLU A 2 37.45 -10.56 2.39
CA GLU A 2 38.92 -10.41 2.54
C GLU A 2 39.66 -10.19 1.22
N GLU A 3 39.33 -10.93 0.16
CA GLU A 3 39.95 -10.75 -1.18
C GLU A 3 39.68 -9.37 -1.80
N GLU A 4 38.58 -8.72 -1.40
CA GLU A 4 38.18 -7.39 -1.89
C GLU A 4 38.49 -6.26 -0.88
N ASN A 5 39.19 -6.55 0.23
CA ASN A 5 39.47 -5.63 1.33
C ASN A 5 38.22 -4.94 1.92
N VAL A 6 37.10 -5.66 1.99
CA VAL A 6 35.87 -5.18 2.64
C VAL A 6 35.88 -5.60 4.11
N GLU A 7 35.77 -4.63 5.02
CA GLU A 7 35.74 -4.88 6.45
C GLU A 7 34.39 -5.45 6.91
N LEU A 8 34.43 -6.37 7.87
CA LEU A 8 33.23 -6.92 8.52
C LEU A 8 32.54 -5.85 9.38
N ASN A 9 31.25 -5.65 9.12
CA ASN A 9 30.39 -4.78 9.92
C ASN A 9 29.61 -5.58 10.99
N LEU A 10 28.83 -4.88 11.82
CA LEU A 10 28.03 -5.47 12.90
C LEU A 10 27.12 -6.61 12.42
N GLN A 11 26.39 -6.42 11.31
CA GLN A 11 25.51 -7.45 10.76
C GLN A 11 26.26 -8.68 10.25
N SER A 12 27.49 -8.51 9.75
CA SER A 12 28.34 -9.63 9.34
C SER A 12 28.68 -10.52 10.53
N TYR A 13 28.98 -9.93 11.68
CA TYR A 13 29.23 -10.71 12.90
C TYR A 13 27.98 -11.42 13.42
N ILE A 14 26.79 -10.80 13.30
CA ILE A 14 25.51 -11.46 13.62
C ILE A 14 25.34 -12.73 12.79
N ALA A 15 25.50 -12.64 11.45
CA ALA A 15 25.39 -13.80 10.57
C ALA A 15 26.42 -14.89 10.88
N ILE A 16 27.66 -14.50 11.23
CA ILE A 16 28.71 -15.45 11.63
C ILE A 16 28.33 -16.16 12.94
N PHE A 17 27.92 -15.42 13.96
CA PHE A 17 27.54 -16.00 15.25
C PHE A 17 26.26 -16.83 15.17
N GLU A 18 25.33 -16.44 14.31
CA GLU A 18 24.13 -17.23 14.02
C GLU A 18 24.51 -18.57 13.38
N CYS A 19 25.33 -18.55 12.33
CA CYS A 19 25.82 -19.76 11.68
C CYS A 19 26.56 -20.66 12.67
N LEU A 20 27.50 -20.10 13.45
CA LEU A 20 28.24 -20.83 14.47
C LEU A 20 27.30 -21.38 15.54
N GLY A 21 26.30 -20.62 15.99
CA GLY A 21 25.29 -21.08 16.94
C GLY A 21 24.49 -22.29 16.42
N ARG A 22 24.05 -22.25 15.14
CA ARG A 22 23.33 -23.38 14.51
C ARG A 22 24.21 -24.62 14.34
N VAL A 23 25.47 -24.42 13.97
CA VAL A 23 26.41 -25.52 13.65
C VAL A 23 27.09 -26.08 14.91
N ASN A 24 27.08 -25.36 16.03
CA ASN A 24 27.75 -25.75 17.29
C ASN A 24 27.04 -26.90 18.05
N ILE A 25 26.61 -27.93 17.33
CA ILE A 25 26.14 -29.19 17.89
C ILE A 25 27.33 -29.86 18.62
N LYS A 26 27.29 -29.87 19.96
CA LYS A 26 28.30 -30.45 20.87
C LYS A 26 29.61 -29.66 21.06
N ASN A 27 29.62 -28.33 20.94
CA ASN A 27 30.78 -27.50 21.31
C ASN A 27 32.05 -27.67 20.44
N ASN A 28 31.92 -28.23 19.23
CA ASN A 28 33.07 -28.46 18.35
C ASN A 28 33.66 -27.18 17.75
N HIS A 29 32.91 -26.08 17.71
CA HIS A 29 33.30 -24.82 17.06
C HIS A 29 33.67 -23.69 18.05
N LEU A 30 33.91 -24.03 19.32
CA LEU A 30 34.31 -23.05 20.35
C LEU A 30 35.59 -22.27 20.00
N LYS A 31 36.52 -22.88 19.25
CA LYS A 31 37.74 -22.19 18.81
C LYS A 31 37.43 -21.09 17.79
N ASP A 32 36.52 -21.37 16.87
CA ASP A 32 36.12 -20.42 15.82
C ASP A 32 35.34 -19.26 16.43
N ILE A 33 34.41 -19.54 17.35
CA ILE A 33 33.71 -18.51 18.12
C ILE A 33 34.72 -17.60 18.83
N ARG A 34 35.73 -18.15 19.50
CA ARG A 34 36.78 -17.35 20.18
C ARG A 34 37.57 -16.44 19.24
N ILE A 35 37.82 -16.87 18.00
CA ILE A 35 38.55 -16.07 17.01
C ILE A 35 37.70 -14.86 16.61
N PHE A 36 36.44 -15.10 16.22
CA PHE A 36 35.54 -14.02 15.79
C PHE A 36 35.11 -13.09 16.92
N VAL A 37 35.03 -13.57 18.16
CA VAL A 37 34.81 -12.71 19.33
C VAL A 37 35.99 -11.75 19.54
N LYS A 38 37.24 -12.24 19.43
CA LYS A 38 38.42 -11.38 19.54
C LYS A 38 38.51 -10.38 18.40
N ASP A 39 38.12 -10.78 17.20
CA ASP A 39 38.09 -9.90 16.03
C ASP A 39 36.98 -8.85 16.12
N ALA A 40 35.80 -9.19 16.65
CA ALA A 40 34.75 -8.20 16.92
C ALA A 40 35.20 -7.17 17.96
N LEU A 41 35.80 -7.64 19.07
CA LEU A 41 36.30 -6.76 20.13
C LEU A 41 37.46 -5.86 19.68
N SER A 42 38.32 -6.31 18.77
CA SER A 42 39.40 -5.46 18.23
C SER A 42 38.86 -4.30 17.37
N LYS A 43 37.63 -4.43 16.86
CA LYS A 43 36.90 -3.42 16.07
C LYS A 43 35.87 -2.64 16.87
N ASP A 44 35.93 -2.69 18.21
CA ASP A 44 34.99 -2.00 19.11
C ASP A 44 33.52 -2.43 18.93
N ILE A 45 33.31 -3.69 18.53
CA ILE A 45 32.00 -4.33 18.43
C ILE A 45 31.84 -5.26 19.63
N THR A 46 31.16 -4.77 20.67
CA THR A 46 30.85 -5.54 21.88
C THR A 46 29.60 -6.39 21.70
N PHE A 47 29.40 -7.40 22.55
CA PHE A 47 28.17 -8.19 22.54
C PHE A 47 26.93 -7.34 22.83
N ASP A 48 27.02 -6.37 23.75
CA ASP A 48 25.91 -5.46 24.04
C ASP A 48 25.56 -4.61 22.80
N LYS A 49 26.58 -4.11 22.08
CA LYS A 49 26.38 -3.37 20.83
C LYS A 49 25.68 -4.21 19.75
N ILE A 50 26.09 -5.48 19.60
CA ILE A 50 25.43 -6.43 18.69
C ILE A 50 23.96 -6.61 19.06
N MET A 51 23.64 -6.70 20.36
CA MET A 51 22.27 -6.92 20.82
C MET A 51 21.37 -5.67 20.73
N ASN A 52 21.96 -4.48 20.86
CA ASN A 52 21.22 -3.21 20.80
C ASN A 52 21.04 -2.70 19.35
N GLU A 53 22.09 -2.75 18.54
CA GLU A 53 22.10 -2.17 17.18
C GLU A 53 21.82 -3.20 16.08
N GLY A 54 21.81 -4.49 16.42
CA GLY A 54 21.62 -5.60 15.47
C GLY A 54 20.18 -5.78 14.98
N THR A 55 20.04 -6.11 13.69
CA THR A 55 18.76 -6.60 13.14
C THR A 55 18.74 -8.13 13.18
N PHE A 56 17.72 -8.70 13.83
CA PHE A 56 17.58 -10.14 14.00
C PHE A 56 16.26 -10.62 13.39
N LEU A 57 16.35 -11.66 12.57
CA LEU A 57 15.22 -12.32 11.91
C LEU A 57 14.87 -13.62 12.62
N ASN A 58 13.59 -13.95 12.73
CA ASN A 58 13.09 -15.20 13.33
C ASN A 58 13.67 -15.46 14.72
N ASN A 59 14.45 -16.53 14.83
CA ASN A 59 15.10 -16.98 16.05
C ASN A 59 16.61 -16.67 16.07
N GLU A 60 17.10 -15.82 15.15
CA GLU A 60 18.52 -15.45 15.06
C GLU A 60 19.04 -14.89 16.39
N ARG A 61 18.28 -14.03 17.07
CA ARG A 61 18.67 -13.42 18.35
C ARG A 61 18.96 -14.48 19.41
N GLU A 62 18.10 -15.50 19.52
CA GLU A 62 18.27 -16.60 20.47
C GLU A 62 19.49 -17.47 20.13
N ILE A 63 19.72 -17.73 18.85
CA ILE A 63 20.86 -18.54 18.39
C ILE A 63 22.18 -17.79 18.61
N VAL A 64 22.21 -16.49 18.33
CA VAL A 64 23.37 -15.62 18.58
C VAL A 64 23.66 -15.53 20.08
N LEU A 65 22.63 -15.40 20.92
CA LEU A 65 22.75 -15.51 22.37
C LEU A 65 23.38 -16.84 22.80
N GLN A 66 22.94 -17.96 22.23
CA GLN A 66 23.50 -19.27 22.53
C GLN A 66 24.98 -19.36 22.14
N ALA A 67 25.38 -18.79 21.01
CA ALA A 67 26.77 -18.71 20.59
C ALA A 67 27.61 -17.85 21.56
N MET A 68 27.09 -16.71 22.01
CA MET A 68 27.75 -15.84 22.99
C MET A 68 27.90 -16.52 24.36
N ASN A 69 26.84 -17.17 24.85
CA ASN A 69 26.83 -17.89 26.12
C ASN A 69 27.75 -19.12 26.11
N SER A 70 28.03 -19.68 24.92
CA SER A 70 29.02 -20.75 24.76
C SER A 70 30.45 -20.25 24.99
N PHE A 71 30.71 -18.96 24.79
CA PHE A 71 31.99 -18.31 25.06
C PHE A 71 32.07 -17.76 26.49
N ASP A 72 31.03 -17.05 26.94
CA ASP A 72 30.88 -16.50 28.29
C ASP A 72 29.53 -16.93 28.92
N PRO A 73 29.51 -17.99 29.75
CA PRO A 73 28.28 -18.50 30.35
C PRO A 73 27.55 -17.54 31.29
N ASN A 74 28.22 -16.48 31.75
CA ASN A 74 27.63 -15.49 32.66
C ASN A 74 27.16 -14.22 31.93
N TYR A 75 27.30 -14.18 30.60
CA TYR A 75 26.89 -13.02 29.83
C TYR A 75 25.36 -12.87 29.86
N VAL A 76 24.92 -11.66 30.21
CA VAL A 76 23.52 -11.23 30.15
C VAL A 76 23.48 -9.93 29.37
N PRO A 77 22.71 -9.85 28.27
CA PRO A 77 22.63 -8.64 27.46
C PRO A 77 22.17 -7.44 28.28
N LYS A 78 22.84 -6.30 28.08
CA LYS A 78 22.40 -5.02 28.63
C LYS A 78 21.78 -4.19 27.51
N TYR A 79 20.48 -3.97 27.62
CA TYR A 79 19.72 -3.18 26.67
C TYR A 79 19.75 -1.70 27.05
N ASP A 80 20.04 -0.85 26.07
CA ASP A 80 20.07 0.61 26.26
C ASP A 80 18.63 1.16 26.36
N GLU A 81 18.39 2.07 27.30
CA GLU A 81 17.07 2.68 27.47
C GLU A 81 16.72 3.55 26.23
N PRO A 82 15.46 3.52 25.78
CA PRO A 82 15.05 4.25 24.58
C PRO A 82 15.16 5.76 24.79
N GLN A 83 15.63 6.47 23.76
CA GLN A 83 15.66 7.93 23.75
C GLN A 83 14.26 8.49 23.53
N ILE A 84 13.57 8.85 24.61
CA ILE A 84 12.15 9.28 24.56
C ILE A 84 11.94 10.80 24.61
N LEU A 85 12.95 11.53 25.09
CA LEU A 85 12.86 12.97 25.38
C LEU A 85 13.10 13.80 24.12
N TYR A 86 12.45 14.96 24.07
CA TYR A 86 12.70 15.98 23.06
C TYR A 86 14.07 16.62 23.27
N ASN A 87 14.73 16.97 22.15
CA ASN A 87 15.94 17.78 22.14
C ASN A 87 15.71 19.03 21.29
N ASN A 88 14.82 19.91 21.77
CA ASN A 88 14.47 21.16 21.10
C ASN A 88 13.98 22.20 22.12
N HIS A 89 14.64 23.36 22.16
CA HIS A 89 14.34 24.47 23.07
C HIS A 89 12.86 24.87 23.15
N LEU A 90 12.09 24.72 22.08
CA LEU A 90 10.67 25.07 22.04
C LEU A 90 9.78 24.10 22.82
N VAL A 91 10.16 22.83 22.89
CA VAL A 91 9.31 21.74 23.43
C VAL A 91 9.96 21.00 24.60
N ASN A 92 11.19 21.36 24.99
CA ASN A 92 11.88 20.78 26.14
C ASN A 92 11.09 20.91 27.45
N HIS A 93 10.22 21.90 27.58
CA HIS A 93 9.34 22.07 28.74
C HIS A 93 8.25 20.98 28.86
N LEU A 94 8.00 20.22 27.79
CA LEU A 94 7.09 19.07 27.76
C LEU A 94 7.78 17.76 28.19
N ASN A 95 9.12 17.76 28.32
CA ASN A 95 9.85 16.59 28.78
C ASN A 95 9.51 16.29 30.24
N ASN A 96 9.26 15.02 30.54
CA ASN A 96 9.01 14.56 31.91
C ASN A 96 9.94 13.40 32.27
N GLU A 97 11.06 13.72 32.90
CA GLU A 97 12.15 12.78 33.23
C GLU A 97 11.76 11.72 34.28
N LYS A 98 10.64 11.89 34.99
CA LYS A 98 10.26 11.07 36.15
C LYS A 98 9.39 9.86 35.85
N LEU A 99 9.11 9.55 34.58
CA LEU A 99 8.13 8.51 34.22
C LEU A 99 8.78 7.36 33.47
N LYS A 100 9.37 6.42 34.23
CA LYS A 100 9.38 5.02 33.78
C LYS A 100 7.96 4.51 33.88
N PRO A 101 7.37 3.95 32.81
CA PRO A 101 6.01 3.43 32.89
C PRO A 101 5.99 2.29 33.91
N SER A 102 5.45 2.54 35.10
CA SER A 102 4.81 1.46 35.83
C SER A 102 3.63 1.05 34.97
N VAL A 103 3.68 -0.15 34.40
CA VAL A 103 2.57 -0.77 33.64
C VAL A 103 1.41 -1.00 34.60
N SER A 104 0.78 0.09 35.05
CA SER A 104 -0.41 0.05 35.87
C SER A 104 -1.54 -0.33 34.95
N LYS A 105 -1.89 -1.62 34.99
CA LYS A 105 -3.08 -2.23 34.37
C LYS A 105 -4.21 -1.21 34.34
N CYS A 106 -4.49 -0.67 33.16
CA CYS A 106 -5.61 0.25 33.01
C CYS A 106 -6.89 -0.50 33.35
N LYS A 107 -7.62 0.01 34.34
CA LYS A 107 -8.95 -0.49 34.66
C LYS A 107 -9.84 -0.20 33.46
N VAL A 108 -10.44 -1.28 32.95
CA VAL A 108 -11.48 -1.31 31.93
C VAL A 108 -12.58 -0.33 32.35
N ASN A 109 -12.71 0.77 31.62
CA ASN A 109 -13.82 1.71 31.77
C ASN A 109 -14.30 2.09 30.37
N ASP A 110 -15.58 1.78 30.10
CA ASP A 110 -16.64 2.41 29.27
C ASP A 110 -16.28 3.39 28.12
N GLY A 111 -15.12 3.24 27.48
CA GLY A 111 -14.79 3.96 26.23
C GLY A 111 -15.46 3.34 25.00
N VAL A 112 -15.34 4.01 23.84
CA VAL A 112 -15.86 3.55 22.53
C VAL A 112 -15.28 2.17 22.14
N PHE A 113 -14.07 1.85 22.60
CA PHE A 113 -13.41 0.57 22.37
C PHE A 113 -13.21 -0.18 23.70
N ASN A 114 -13.85 -1.34 23.83
CA ASN A 114 -13.52 -2.33 24.86
C ASN A 114 -12.34 -3.20 24.37
N SER A 115 -11.49 -3.73 25.27
CA SER A 115 -10.29 -4.51 24.92
C SER A 115 -10.59 -5.69 23.95
N LYS A 116 -11.75 -6.33 24.09
CA LYS A 116 -12.19 -7.37 23.14
C LYS A 116 -12.51 -6.80 21.76
N ASN A 117 -13.31 -5.74 21.70
CA ASN A 117 -13.70 -5.07 20.45
C ASN A 117 -12.49 -4.47 19.73
N LEU A 118 -11.49 -4.00 20.48
CA LEU A 118 -10.25 -3.47 19.92
C LEU A 118 -9.45 -4.57 19.23
N LYS A 119 -9.28 -5.74 19.86
CA LYS A 119 -8.59 -6.88 19.23
C LYS A 119 -9.28 -7.34 17.95
N GLU A 120 -10.62 -7.41 17.98
CA GLU A 120 -11.40 -7.72 16.78
C GLU A 120 -11.20 -6.67 15.68
N SER A 121 -11.17 -5.39 16.05
CA SER A 121 -10.94 -4.28 15.11
C SER A 121 -9.53 -4.28 14.52
N VAL A 122 -8.51 -4.58 15.34
CA VAL A 122 -7.11 -4.74 14.89
C VAL A 122 -7.00 -5.90 13.91
N ASN A 123 -7.56 -7.07 14.24
CA ASN A 123 -7.55 -8.22 13.34
C ASN A 123 -8.27 -7.90 12.02
N LYS A 124 -9.43 -7.23 12.08
CA LYS A 124 -10.15 -6.77 10.89
C LYS A 124 -9.30 -5.82 10.05
N GLN A 125 -8.58 -4.88 10.68
CA GLN A 125 -7.68 -3.97 9.98
C GLN A 125 -6.51 -4.71 9.31
N ILE A 126 -5.90 -5.67 10.00
CA ILE A 126 -4.82 -6.50 9.43
C ILE A 126 -5.31 -7.27 8.19
N GLU A 127 -6.48 -7.91 8.27
CA GLU A 127 -7.05 -8.62 7.13
C GLU A 127 -7.38 -7.69 5.96
N LEU A 128 -7.84 -6.47 6.24
CA LEU A 128 -8.08 -5.44 5.21
C LEU A 128 -6.77 -5.02 4.53
N GLU A 129 -5.71 -4.79 5.30
CA GLU A 129 -4.41 -4.39 4.76
C GLU A 129 -3.75 -5.51 3.96
N LYS A 130 -3.80 -6.76 4.45
CA LYS A 130 -3.33 -7.96 3.72
C LYS A 130 -4.08 -8.17 2.41
N GLY A 131 -5.40 -7.92 2.38
CA GLY A 131 -6.19 -8.01 1.17
C GLY A 131 -5.83 -6.96 0.11
N GLY A 132 -5.20 -5.84 0.51
CA GLY A 132 -4.76 -4.75 -0.36
C GLY A 132 -5.88 -3.92 -1.01
N TYR A 133 -7.05 -4.52 -1.25
CA TYR A 133 -8.25 -3.91 -1.80
C TYR A 133 -9.50 -4.30 -1.04
N ILE A 134 -10.46 -3.38 -0.99
CA ILE A 134 -11.79 -3.60 -0.42
C ILE A 134 -12.86 -3.34 -1.48
N THR A 135 -13.88 -4.18 -1.48
CA THR A 135 -15.04 -4.03 -2.36
C THR A 135 -16.22 -3.50 -1.55
N VAL A 136 -16.75 -2.36 -1.98
CA VAL A 136 -17.80 -1.59 -1.31
C VAL A 136 -19.03 -1.54 -2.21
N LYS A 137 -20.23 -1.63 -1.65
CA LYS A 137 -21.48 -1.49 -2.41
C LYS A 137 -21.68 -0.04 -2.84
N SER A 138 -21.98 0.18 -4.12
CA SER A 138 -22.36 1.50 -4.64
C SER A 138 -23.69 1.96 -4.04
N ILE A 139 -23.79 3.24 -3.71
CA ILE A 139 -25.01 3.89 -3.21
C ILE A 139 -25.96 4.35 -4.33
N GLU A 140 -25.55 4.25 -5.59
CA GLU A 140 -26.37 4.65 -6.74
C GLU A 140 -27.62 3.77 -6.85
N LEU A 141 -28.81 4.37 -6.77
CA LEU A 141 -30.06 3.67 -7.02
C LEU A 141 -30.16 3.27 -8.50
N ARG A 142 -30.22 1.95 -8.75
CA ARG A 142 -30.44 1.39 -10.09
C ARG A 142 -31.66 0.48 -10.09
N ASP A 143 -32.35 0.45 -11.22
CA ASP A 143 -33.42 -0.51 -11.48
C ASP A 143 -32.88 -1.95 -11.47
N ALA A 144 -33.77 -2.93 -11.29
CA ALA A 144 -33.40 -4.34 -11.32
C ALA A 144 -32.64 -4.70 -12.62
N PRO A 145 -31.58 -5.53 -12.54
CA PRO A 145 -30.72 -5.81 -13.68
C PRO A 145 -31.53 -6.45 -14.81
N SER A 146 -31.45 -5.86 -16.00
CA SER A 146 -32.05 -6.44 -17.21
C SER A 146 -31.32 -7.72 -17.62
N GLN A 147 -31.96 -8.56 -18.44
CA GLN A 147 -31.33 -9.78 -18.98
C GLN A 147 -30.03 -9.48 -19.74
N GLU A 148 -29.94 -8.29 -20.37
CA GLU A 148 -28.72 -7.84 -21.06
C GLU A 148 -27.59 -7.51 -20.08
N VAL A 149 -27.88 -6.88 -18.94
CA VAL A 149 -26.88 -6.58 -17.90
C VAL A 149 -26.30 -7.87 -17.33
N THR A 150 -27.13 -8.86 -17.02
CA THR A 150 -26.67 -10.16 -16.51
C THR A 150 -25.77 -10.87 -17.52
N ARG A 151 -26.15 -10.89 -18.79
CA ARG A 151 -25.32 -11.47 -19.87
C ARG A 151 -23.97 -10.76 -20.00
N ASN A 152 -23.96 -9.43 -19.92
CA ASN A 152 -22.72 -8.65 -20.00
C ASN A 152 -21.82 -8.91 -18.79
N ARG A 153 -22.38 -9.12 -17.59
CA ARG A 153 -21.63 -9.54 -16.39
C ARG A 153 -21.00 -10.91 -16.57
N GLU A 154 -21.76 -11.89 -17.07
CA GLU A 154 -21.26 -13.24 -17.36
C GLU A 154 -20.13 -13.20 -18.40
N THR A 155 -20.32 -12.44 -19.47
CA THR A 155 -19.30 -12.27 -20.52
C THR A 155 -18.04 -11.61 -19.98
N LEU A 156 -18.15 -10.61 -19.11
CA LEU A 156 -17.01 -9.96 -18.46
C LEU A 156 -16.24 -10.94 -17.57
N GLU A 157 -16.95 -11.77 -16.80
CA GLU A 157 -16.36 -12.78 -15.94
C GLU A 157 -15.63 -13.87 -16.73
N GLU A 158 -16.18 -14.29 -17.88
CA GLU A 158 -15.48 -15.17 -18.82
C GLU A 158 -14.16 -14.58 -19.32
N HIS A 159 -14.14 -13.27 -19.61
CA HIS A 159 -12.91 -12.58 -20.00
C HIS A 159 -11.89 -12.53 -18.87
N TYR A 160 -12.32 -12.34 -17.62
CA TYR A 160 -11.41 -12.34 -16.47
C TYR A 160 -10.76 -13.70 -16.22
N LYS A 161 -11.53 -14.80 -16.32
CA LYS A 161 -10.98 -16.15 -16.24
C LYS A 161 -9.99 -16.43 -17.37
N MET A 162 -10.33 -16.01 -18.59
CA MET A 162 -9.41 -16.11 -19.73
C MET A 162 -8.11 -15.31 -19.50
N TRP A 163 -8.19 -14.16 -18.83
CA TRP A 163 -7.01 -13.35 -18.51
C TRP A 163 -6.15 -14.00 -17.42
N GLU A 164 -6.73 -14.65 -16.42
CA GLU A 164 -5.98 -15.40 -15.41
C GLU A 164 -5.14 -16.52 -16.05
N ASP A 165 -5.75 -17.33 -16.91
CA ASP A 165 -5.06 -18.41 -17.63
C ASP A 165 -3.96 -17.86 -18.57
N ALA A 166 -4.27 -16.80 -19.31
CA ALA A 166 -3.31 -16.17 -20.22
C ALA A 166 -2.13 -15.53 -19.48
N ALA A 167 -2.39 -14.84 -18.37
CA ALA A 167 -1.38 -14.21 -17.53
C ALA A 167 -0.46 -15.26 -16.89
N LEU A 168 -1.02 -16.37 -16.40
CA LEU A 168 -0.24 -17.48 -15.84
C LEU A 168 0.70 -18.10 -16.90
N ALA A 169 0.18 -18.37 -18.09
CA ALA A 169 0.98 -18.93 -19.18
C ALA A 169 2.10 -17.97 -19.63
N ALA A 170 1.77 -16.68 -19.79
CA ALA A 170 2.71 -15.63 -20.20
C ALA A 170 3.79 -15.39 -19.14
N PHE A 171 3.43 -15.32 -17.86
CA PHE A 171 4.38 -15.12 -16.76
C PHE A 171 5.43 -16.24 -16.72
N ASN A 172 5.00 -17.51 -16.83
CA ASN A 172 5.93 -18.65 -16.83
C ASN A 172 6.83 -18.67 -18.07
N ARG A 173 6.30 -18.32 -19.24
CA ARG A 173 7.06 -18.17 -20.50
C ARG A 173 8.15 -17.10 -20.36
N ASP A 174 7.77 -15.94 -19.87
CA ASP A 174 8.65 -14.77 -19.80
C ASP A 174 9.69 -14.94 -18.67
N LEU A 175 9.32 -15.57 -17.55
CA LEU A 175 10.24 -15.94 -16.47
C LEU A 175 11.31 -16.94 -16.93
N SER A 176 10.93 -17.93 -17.75
CA SER A 176 11.86 -18.89 -18.35
C SER A 176 12.85 -18.21 -19.29
N THR A 177 12.37 -17.21 -20.03
CA THR A 177 13.21 -16.39 -20.93
C THR A 177 14.20 -15.53 -20.14
N LEU A 178 13.75 -14.91 -19.03
CA LEU A 178 14.63 -14.17 -18.12
C LEU A 178 15.73 -15.05 -17.51
N THR A 179 15.39 -16.28 -17.13
CA THR A 179 16.37 -17.24 -16.55
C THR A 179 17.44 -17.62 -17.58
N ALA A 180 17.06 -17.71 -18.87
CA ALA A 180 18.00 -18.01 -19.95
C ALA A 180 18.89 -16.81 -20.32
N GLN A 181 18.34 -15.59 -20.25
CA GLN A 181 19.07 -14.35 -20.49
C GLN A 181 19.83 -13.93 -19.23
N ARG A 182 21.05 -14.46 -19.03
CA ARG A 182 21.96 -14.02 -17.96
C ARG A 182 22.35 -12.54 -18.13
N SER A 183 21.46 -11.64 -17.75
CA SER A 183 21.63 -10.18 -17.78
C SER A 183 22.34 -9.68 -16.51
N ALA A 184 23.01 -8.54 -16.62
CA ALA A 184 23.62 -7.85 -15.48
C ALA A 184 22.59 -7.39 -14.43
N LEU A 185 21.34 -7.15 -14.85
CA LEU A 185 20.20 -6.92 -13.97
C LEU A 185 19.36 -8.20 -13.91
N ASN A 186 19.73 -9.13 -13.03
CA ASN A 186 18.95 -10.35 -12.86
C ASN A 186 17.65 -10.04 -12.11
N LEU A 187 16.53 -10.00 -12.84
CA LEU A 187 15.19 -9.78 -12.27
C LEU A 187 14.59 -11.07 -11.69
N GLU A 188 15.17 -12.24 -11.98
CA GLU A 188 14.68 -13.55 -11.53
C GLU A 188 14.45 -13.65 -10.01
N PRO A 189 15.36 -13.19 -9.13
CA PRO A 189 15.16 -13.32 -7.68
C PRO A 189 13.92 -12.55 -7.21
N TYR A 190 13.67 -11.37 -7.80
CA TYR A 190 12.50 -10.56 -7.51
C TYR A 190 11.22 -11.24 -7.98
N MET A 191 11.21 -11.85 -9.17
CA MET A 191 10.03 -12.56 -9.68
C MET A 191 9.72 -13.86 -8.92
N ARG A 192 10.65 -14.38 -8.13
CA ARG A 192 10.46 -15.57 -7.30
C ARG A 192 10.18 -15.29 -5.82
N CYS A 193 10.29 -14.03 -5.37
CA CYS A 193 10.05 -13.70 -3.96
C CYS A 193 8.58 -13.81 -3.53
N ILE A 194 7.66 -13.79 -4.50
CA ILE A 194 6.21 -13.86 -4.28
C ILE A 194 5.67 -15.06 -5.08
N PRO A 195 4.65 -15.78 -4.59
CA PRO A 195 4.03 -16.85 -5.35
C PRO A 195 3.42 -16.36 -6.67
N VAL A 196 3.53 -17.19 -7.72
CA VAL A 196 3.07 -16.84 -9.08
C VAL A 196 1.58 -16.48 -9.11
N LYS A 197 0.76 -17.12 -8.27
CA LYS A 197 -0.67 -16.82 -8.14
C LYS A 197 -0.94 -15.35 -7.80
N ASP A 198 -0.10 -14.74 -6.96
CA ASP A 198 -0.30 -13.36 -6.51
C ASP A 198 0.17 -12.38 -7.59
N TYR A 199 1.22 -12.72 -8.35
CA TYR A 199 1.58 -11.99 -9.57
C TYR A 199 0.44 -11.99 -10.60
N VAL A 200 -0.19 -13.14 -10.84
CA VAL A 200 -1.32 -13.26 -11.77
C VAL A 200 -2.51 -12.44 -11.27
N ALA A 201 -2.83 -12.50 -9.98
CA ALA A 201 -3.88 -11.68 -9.37
C ALA A 201 -3.60 -10.18 -9.57
N ILE A 202 -2.37 -9.71 -9.33
CA ILE A 202 -1.97 -8.31 -9.56
C ILE A 202 -2.15 -7.92 -11.03
N ILE A 203 -1.71 -8.77 -11.98
CA ILE A 203 -1.85 -8.51 -13.42
C ILE A 203 -3.32 -8.36 -13.80
N VAL A 204 -4.17 -9.27 -13.33
CA VAL A 204 -5.60 -9.29 -13.65
C VAL A 204 -6.33 -8.14 -12.97
N ASP A 205 -6.00 -7.81 -11.73
CA ASP A 205 -6.56 -6.66 -11.03
C ASP A 205 -6.17 -5.34 -11.70
N GLU A 206 -4.95 -5.25 -12.22
CA GLU A 206 -4.54 -4.08 -12.99
C GLU A 206 -5.27 -3.97 -14.33
N ALA A 207 -5.44 -5.09 -15.03
CA ALA A 207 -6.25 -5.15 -16.24
C ALA A 207 -7.71 -4.78 -15.96
N LYS A 208 -8.29 -5.28 -14.86
CA LYS A 208 -9.62 -4.91 -14.39
C LYS A 208 -9.71 -3.40 -14.21
N LYS A 209 -8.79 -2.78 -13.45
CA LYS A 209 -8.74 -1.32 -13.22
C LYS A 209 -8.62 -0.51 -14.50
N LEU A 210 -7.76 -0.93 -15.43
CA LEU A 210 -7.63 -0.27 -16.73
C LEU A 210 -8.93 -0.36 -17.53
N ALA A 211 -9.68 -1.45 -17.42
CA ALA A 211 -10.99 -1.59 -18.05
C ALA A 211 -12.04 -0.64 -17.44
N GLN A 212 -11.92 -0.30 -16.15
CA GLN A 212 -12.77 0.70 -15.47
C GLN A 212 -12.41 2.15 -15.84
N GLY A 213 -11.28 2.36 -16.53
CA GLY A 213 -10.79 3.69 -16.90
C GLY A 213 -11.80 4.48 -17.74
N SER A 214 -11.96 5.77 -17.40
CA SER A 214 -12.85 6.66 -18.16
C SER A 214 -12.31 6.96 -19.55
N GLU A 215 -13.19 7.28 -20.51
CA GLU A 215 -12.76 7.68 -21.86
C GLU A 215 -11.88 8.95 -21.87
N THR A 216 -12.04 9.79 -20.84
CA THR A 216 -11.39 11.10 -20.68
C THR A 216 -10.05 11.04 -19.96
N TYR A 217 -9.77 9.97 -19.21
CA TYR A 217 -8.51 9.80 -18.48
C TYR A 217 -7.78 8.55 -18.93
N SER A 218 -6.48 8.68 -19.19
CA SER A 218 -5.60 7.55 -19.48
C SER A 218 -4.27 7.72 -18.75
N PRO A 219 -3.87 6.75 -17.91
CA PRO A 219 -2.63 6.82 -17.18
C PRO A 219 -1.42 6.60 -18.11
N THR A 220 -0.27 7.16 -17.75
CA THR A 220 0.96 7.03 -18.56
C THR A 220 1.66 5.70 -18.27
N VAL A 221 2.32 5.12 -19.28
CA VAL A 221 3.04 3.83 -19.16
C VAL A 221 4.07 3.86 -18.02
N ASN A 222 4.79 4.97 -17.84
CA ASN A 222 5.78 5.09 -16.77
C ASN A 222 5.15 5.13 -15.37
N MET A 223 3.99 5.77 -15.21
CA MET A 223 3.25 5.76 -13.94
C MET A 223 2.74 4.36 -13.64
N LEU A 224 2.11 3.73 -14.62
CA LEU A 224 1.61 2.35 -14.55
C LEU A 224 2.70 1.37 -14.13
N ASN A 225 3.82 1.32 -14.85
CA ASN A 225 4.96 0.44 -14.51
C ASN A 225 5.44 0.66 -13.06
N ARG A 226 5.57 1.91 -12.63
CA ARG A 226 6.01 2.23 -11.28
C ARG A 226 5.00 1.78 -10.23
N ASP A 227 3.72 2.06 -10.46
CA ASP A 227 2.66 1.74 -9.50
C ASP A 227 2.50 0.22 -9.36
N MET A 228 2.70 -0.55 -10.44
CA MET A 228 2.67 -2.01 -10.41
C MET A 228 3.91 -2.60 -9.72
N GLY A 229 5.10 -2.05 -9.97
CA GLY A 229 6.30 -2.38 -9.19
C GLY A 229 6.10 -2.13 -7.69
N SER A 230 5.47 -1.01 -7.34
CA SER A 230 5.17 -0.64 -5.95
C SER A 230 4.09 -1.53 -5.31
N LYS A 231 3.13 -2.06 -6.09
CA LYS A 231 2.12 -3.02 -5.60
C LYS A 231 2.75 -4.36 -5.19
N ILE A 232 3.74 -4.83 -5.94
CA ILE A 232 4.50 -6.04 -5.61
C ILE A 232 5.32 -5.81 -4.35
N MET A 233 5.91 -4.63 -4.20
CA MET A 233 6.61 -4.23 -2.98
C MET A 233 5.66 -4.21 -1.77
N LYS A 234 4.43 -3.71 -1.93
CA LYS A 234 3.40 -3.76 -0.87
C LYS A 234 3.03 -5.20 -0.52
N ILE A 235 2.87 -6.08 -1.51
CA ILE A 235 2.54 -7.50 -1.29
C ILE A 235 3.72 -8.24 -0.66
N HIS A 236 4.95 -7.95 -1.07
CA HIS A 236 6.17 -8.46 -0.45
C HIS A 236 6.30 -7.97 1.00
N GLY A 237 5.95 -6.70 1.26
CA GLY A 237 5.79 -6.16 2.61
C GLY A 237 4.72 -6.91 3.43
N THR A 238 3.58 -7.25 2.81
CA THR A 238 2.53 -8.03 3.50
C THR A 238 2.92 -9.49 3.77
N TYR A 239 3.85 -10.06 2.99
CA TYR A 239 4.44 -11.38 3.29
C TYR A 239 5.42 -11.32 4.46
N CYS A 240 5.94 -10.14 4.80
CA CYS A 240 6.69 -9.92 6.04
C CYS A 240 5.77 -9.86 7.28
N ASP A 241 4.44 -9.90 7.14
CA ASP A 241 3.49 -9.82 8.26
C ASP A 241 3.21 -11.15 8.97
N GLU A 242 3.57 -12.29 8.39
CA GLU A 242 3.55 -13.56 9.14
C GLU A 242 4.52 -13.51 10.34
N TYR A 243 5.49 -12.59 10.30
CA TYR A 243 6.45 -12.32 11.37
C TYR A 243 5.93 -11.31 12.42
N ALA A 244 5.14 -10.31 11.99
CA ALA A 244 4.48 -9.36 12.90
C ALA A 244 3.25 -9.94 13.63
N ALA A 245 2.74 -11.09 13.19
CA ALA A 245 1.64 -11.82 13.83
C ALA A 245 1.98 -12.33 15.26
N CYS A 246 3.23 -12.18 15.72
CA CYS A 246 3.65 -12.47 17.09
C CYS A 246 3.57 -11.28 18.06
N HIS A 247 2.93 -10.18 17.68
CA HIS A 247 2.74 -9.05 18.58
C HIS A 247 1.43 -9.10 19.37
N THR A 248 1.55 -9.66 20.58
CA THR A 248 0.62 -9.45 21.67
C THR A 248 1.11 -8.28 22.52
N GLU A 249 0.17 -7.40 22.90
CA GLU A 249 0.32 -6.24 23.79
C GLU A 249 0.59 -4.89 23.12
N LEU A 250 -0.44 -4.40 22.43
CA LEU A 250 -0.67 -2.96 22.27
C LEU A 250 -2.11 -2.66 22.69
N ASP A 251 -2.30 -2.39 23.98
CA ASP A 251 -3.58 -1.96 24.52
C ASP A 251 -3.31 -0.82 25.52
N VAL A 252 -3.81 0.38 25.21
CA VAL A 252 -4.75 1.18 26.03
C VAL A 252 -4.65 2.68 25.70
N LEU A 253 -5.79 3.29 25.34
CA LEU A 253 -6.01 4.73 25.48
C LEU A 253 -6.40 5.06 26.94
N PRO A 254 -5.68 5.97 27.62
CA PRO A 254 -5.83 6.11 29.07
C PRO A 254 -6.90 7.13 29.52
N ASN A 255 -7.65 6.74 30.57
CA ASN A 255 -8.75 7.50 31.19
C ASN A 255 -8.31 8.49 32.31
N LYS A 256 -7.03 8.86 32.36
CA LYS A 256 -6.47 9.92 33.22
C LYS A 256 -5.52 10.77 32.40
N GLU A 257 -5.15 11.97 32.87
CA GLU A 257 -4.02 12.71 32.29
C GLU A 257 -2.80 11.80 32.23
N VAL A 258 -2.43 11.41 31.01
CA VAL A 258 -1.23 10.63 30.79
C VAL A 258 -0.15 11.58 30.35
N ASN A 259 0.85 11.65 31.22
CA ASN A 259 2.04 12.45 31.06
C ASN A 259 3.01 11.90 29.99
N LEU A 260 2.68 10.75 29.38
CA LEU A 260 3.42 10.08 28.32
C LEU A 260 2.58 10.04 27.03
N ASN A 261 3.20 10.37 25.91
CA ASN A 261 2.51 10.34 24.63
C ASN A 261 2.51 8.91 24.02
N PRO A 262 1.70 8.65 22.97
CA PRO A 262 1.60 7.32 22.35
C PRO A 262 2.93 6.76 21.84
N ARG A 263 3.81 7.60 21.25
CA ARG A 263 5.14 7.19 20.78
C ARG A 263 6.01 6.71 21.94
N GLN A 264 6.05 7.47 23.04
CA GLN A 264 6.84 7.13 24.23
C GLN A 264 6.37 5.82 24.84
N ILE A 265 5.04 5.62 24.94
CA ILE A 265 4.46 4.36 25.41
C ILE A 265 4.88 3.22 24.48
N TRP A 266 4.78 3.41 23.17
CA TRP A 266 5.18 2.42 22.18
C TRP A 266 6.65 2.02 22.31
N GLN A 267 7.57 3.00 22.35
CA GLN A 267 9.01 2.74 22.48
C GLN A 267 9.37 2.02 23.80
N TRP A 268 8.62 2.27 24.88
CA TRP A 268 8.81 1.54 26.14
C TRP A 268 8.30 0.09 26.07
N VAL A 269 7.16 -0.14 25.42
CA VAL A 269 6.63 -1.48 25.18
C VAL A 269 7.58 -2.26 24.27
N GLU A 270 8.04 -1.62 23.19
CA GLU A 270 9.07 -2.16 22.29
C GLU A 270 10.33 -2.55 23.06
N HIS A 271 10.88 -1.66 23.89
CA HIS A 271 12.04 -1.97 24.75
C HIS A 271 11.75 -3.13 25.72
N GLY A 272 10.53 -3.24 26.25
CA GLY A 272 10.12 -4.33 27.14
C GLY A 272 10.08 -5.70 26.46
N VAL A 273 9.75 -5.73 25.16
CA VAL A 273 9.69 -6.95 24.35
C VAL A 273 11.01 -7.18 23.58
N PHE A 274 11.89 -6.18 23.52
CA PHE A 274 13.15 -6.21 22.77
C PHE A 274 14.04 -7.41 23.11
N ALA A 275 14.00 -7.90 24.35
CA ALA A 275 14.76 -9.10 24.75
C ALA A 275 14.28 -10.40 24.07
N ASN A 276 13.07 -10.42 23.51
CA ASN A 276 12.40 -11.63 23.05
C ASN A 276 12.17 -11.60 21.53
N GLY A 277 12.79 -12.56 20.84
CA GLY A 277 12.53 -12.86 19.44
C GLY A 277 13.05 -11.81 18.46
N ALA A 278 12.16 -11.45 17.54
CA ALA A 278 12.37 -10.61 16.39
C ALA A 278 12.75 -9.16 16.69
N THR A 279 13.62 -8.55 15.87
CA THR A 279 13.64 -7.08 15.80
C THR A 279 12.37 -6.60 15.09
N LEU A 280 11.62 -5.72 15.76
CA LEU A 280 10.30 -5.23 15.34
C LEU A 280 10.40 -4.17 14.25
N SER A 281 11.43 -3.36 14.37
CA SER A 281 11.89 -2.44 13.33
C SER A 281 12.66 -3.26 12.28
N MET A 282 11.93 -3.91 11.36
CA MET A 282 12.55 -4.47 10.17
C MET A 282 12.86 -3.32 9.21
N ASP A 283 14.14 -3.10 8.92
CA ASP A 283 14.54 -2.29 7.76
C ASP A 283 14.18 -3.08 6.49
N HIS A 284 12.93 -2.95 6.04
CA HIS A 284 12.56 -3.36 4.71
C HIS A 284 13.24 -2.39 3.74
N GLN A 285 14.44 -2.76 3.27
CA GLN A 285 15.13 -1.93 2.31
C GLN A 285 14.35 -1.93 1.00
N GLU A 286 13.84 -0.75 0.65
CA GLU A 286 13.11 -0.58 -0.60
C GLU A 286 13.95 -1.03 -1.79
N TRP A 287 13.33 -1.81 -2.69
CA TRP A 287 14.00 -2.17 -3.93
C TRP A 287 14.35 -0.91 -4.71
N PHE A 288 15.52 -0.93 -5.33
CA PHE A 288 15.95 0.19 -6.14
C PHE A 288 14.88 0.55 -7.17
N PRO A 289 14.57 1.84 -7.38
CA PRO A 289 13.38 2.18 -8.16
C PRO A 289 13.50 1.87 -9.65
N THR A 290 14.73 1.77 -10.16
CA THR A 290 15.03 1.21 -11.48
C THR A 290 14.61 -0.25 -11.58
N THR A 291 14.85 -1.05 -10.54
CA THR A 291 14.38 -2.43 -10.41
C THR A 291 12.86 -2.48 -10.39
N LEU A 292 12.20 -1.67 -9.55
CA LEU A 292 10.73 -1.58 -9.50
C LEU A 292 10.13 -1.23 -10.86
N GLN A 293 10.72 -0.26 -11.57
CA GLN A 293 10.28 0.12 -12.91
C GLN A 293 10.42 -1.03 -13.91
N ASN A 294 11.50 -1.81 -13.84
CA ASN A 294 11.71 -2.95 -14.74
C ASN A 294 10.80 -4.13 -14.42
N ILE A 295 10.53 -4.39 -13.14
CA ILE A 295 9.52 -5.37 -12.72
C ILE A 295 8.13 -4.95 -13.24
N GLY A 296 7.78 -3.67 -13.10
CA GLY A 296 6.56 -3.11 -13.66
C GLY A 296 6.46 -3.31 -15.17
N LYS A 297 7.52 -2.95 -15.92
CA LYS A 297 7.57 -3.15 -17.37
C LYS A 297 7.36 -4.61 -17.76
N PHE A 298 7.95 -5.55 -17.03
CA PHE A 298 7.77 -6.98 -17.28
C PHE A 298 6.31 -7.41 -17.14
N LEU A 299 5.62 -6.97 -16.08
CA LEU A 299 4.22 -7.34 -15.89
C LEU A 299 3.27 -6.61 -16.85
N TYR A 300 3.54 -5.34 -17.18
CA TYR A 300 2.75 -4.63 -18.18
C TYR A 300 2.93 -5.17 -19.58
N HIS A 301 4.10 -5.74 -19.89
CA HIS A 301 4.28 -6.44 -21.15
C HIS A 301 3.24 -7.57 -21.31
N ILE A 302 2.97 -8.33 -20.24
CA ILE A 302 1.93 -9.36 -20.22
C ILE A 302 0.54 -8.74 -20.40
N VAL A 303 0.23 -7.66 -19.67
CA VAL A 303 -1.07 -6.95 -19.79
C VAL A 303 -1.32 -6.49 -21.23
N MET A 304 -0.31 -5.95 -21.89
CA MET A 304 -0.44 -5.33 -23.21
C MET A 304 -0.46 -6.35 -24.36
N HIS A 305 0.30 -7.44 -24.25
CA HIS A 305 0.51 -8.36 -25.37
C HIS A 305 -0.27 -9.67 -25.26
N ASP A 306 -0.53 -10.16 -24.05
CA ASP A 306 -1.14 -11.48 -23.84
C ASP A 306 -2.63 -11.39 -23.50
N LEU A 307 -3.10 -10.29 -22.89
CA LEU A 307 -4.53 -10.11 -22.57
C LEU A 307 -5.35 -9.64 -23.78
N LYS A 308 -6.42 -10.37 -24.09
CA LYS A 308 -7.26 -10.16 -25.29
C LYS A 308 -8.74 -9.96 -24.94
N VAL A 309 -9.49 -9.36 -25.85
CA VAL A 309 -10.93 -9.17 -25.76
C VAL A 309 -11.61 -9.68 -27.03
N ASP A 310 -12.75 -10.34 -26.90
CA ASP A 310 -13.60 -10.68 -28.04
C ASP A 310 -14.39 -9.46 -28.50
N VAL A 311 -14.08 -8.96 -29.70
CA VAL A 311 -14.73 -7.78 -30.30
C VAL A 311 -16.20 -8.04 -30.62
N ASN A 312 -16.56 -9.31 -30.82
CA ASN A 312 -17.93 -9.72 -31.15
C ASN A 312 -18.78 -10.04 -29.91
N SER A 313 -18.24 -9.90 -28.70
CA SER A 313 -18.92 -10.16 -27.42
C SER A 313 -20.28 -9.44 -27.30
N LEU A 314 -20.37 -8.20 -27.77
CA LEU A 314 -21.60 -7.39 -27.74
C LEU A 314 -22.55 -7.64 -28.93
N ARG A 315 -22.25 -8.59 -29.83
CA ARG A 315 -23.05 -8.91 -31.03
C ARG A 315 -23.60 -10.35 -30.94
N PRO A 316 -24.85 -10.54 -30.49
CA PRO A 316 -25.42 -11.87 -30.27
C PRO A 316 -25.51 -12.76 -31.51
N THR A 317 -25.52 -12.16 -32.69
CA THR A 317 -25.80 -12.81 -33.97
C THR A 317 -24.57 -13.44 -34.62
N THR A 318 -23.36 -13.19 -34.10
CA THR A 318 -22.11 -13.63 -34.72
C THR A 318 -21.44 -14.69 -33.86
N SER A 319 -21.45 -15.94 -34.32
CA SER A 319 -20.84 -17.08 -33.61
C SER A 319 -19.30 -17.10 -33.66
N HIS A 320 -18.68 -16.27 -34.49
CA HIS A 320 -17.22 -16.22 -34.63
C HIS A 320 -16.61 -15.28 -33.58
N LYS A 321 -15.78 -15.83 -32.69
CA LYS A 321 -14.99 -15.03 -31.74
C LYS A 321 -13.82 -14.37 -32.47
N ASN A 322 -13.61 -13.08 -32.25
CA ASN A 322 -12.49 -12.34 -32.82
C ASN A 322 -11.69 -11.65 -31.71
N TYR A 323 -10.53 -12.21 -31.39
CA TYR A 323 -9.70 -11.75 -30.28
C TYR A 323 -8.71 -10.68 -30.73
N LEU A 324 -8.85 -9.48 -30.18
CA LEU A 324 -7.88 -8.39 -30.29
C LEU A 324 -7.25 -8.09 -28.93
N PRO A 325 -6.10 -7.41 -28.87
CA PRO A 325 -5.53 -6.95 -27.60
C PRO A 325 -6.55 -6.16 -26.77
N ALA A 326 -6.64 -6.47 -25.49
CA ALA A 326 -7.57 -5.80 -24.57
C ALA A 326 -7.17 -4.35 -24.31
N PHE A 327 -5.88 -4.03 -24.44
CA PHE A 327 -5.30 -2.71 -24.19
C PHE A 327 -4.38 -2.28 -25.34
N TYR A 328 -4.28 -0.97 -25.57
CA TYR A 328 -3.40 -0.39 -26.58
C TYR A 328 -2.78 0.92 -26.08
N THR A 329 -1.60 1.27 -26.60
CA THR A 329 -0.94 2.54 -26.28
C THR A 329 -1.34 3.64 -27.26
N ILE A 330 -1.44 4.85 -26.76
CA ILE A 330 -1.64 6.07 -27.55
C ILE A 330 -0.59 7.10 -27.16
N PHE A 331 -0.13 7.88 -28.13
CA PHE A 331 0.77 9.00 -27.88
C PHE A 331 -0.03 10.30 -27.86
N ARG A 332 -0.01 10.99 -26.72
CA ARG A 332 -0.69 12.29 -26.56
C ARG A 332 0.34 13.38 -26.26
N THR A 333 0.25 14.47 -27.02
CA THR A 333 1.03 15.68 -26.78
C THR A 333 0.43 16.46 -25.61
N GLN A 334 1.18 16.60 -24.52
CA GLN A 334 0.87 17.49 -23.41
C GLN A 334 1.92 18.61 -23.38
N GLY A 335 1.56 19.78 -23.91
CA GLY A 335 2.50 20.88 -24.08
C GLY A 335 3.61 20.54 -25.08
N ARG A 336 4.87 20.53 -24.62
CA ARG A 336 6.05 20.19 -25.44
C ARG A 336 6.47 18.72 -25.37
N ILE A 337 5.82 17.91 -24.52
CA ILE A 337 6.20 16.53 -24.26
C ILE A 337 5.15 15.60 -24.85
N VAL A 338 5.59 14.55 -25.53
CA VAL A 338 4.74 13.43 -25.96
C VAL A 338 4.74 12.40 -24.84
N LYS A 339 3.56 12.05 -24.33
CA LYS A 339 3.39 11.00 -23.32
C LYS A 339 2.71 9.80 -23.94
N GLU A 340 3.19 8.61 -23.59
CA GLU A 340 2.58 7.34 -23.92
C GLU A 340 1.55 6.99 -22.84
N GLU A 341 0.29 6.86 -23.23
CA GLU A 341 -0.86 6.56 -22.36
C GLU A 341 -1.47 5.21 -22.77
N VAL A 342 -1.95 4.43 -21.80
CA VAL A 342 -2.62 3.14 -22.05
C VAL A 342 -4.13 3.32 -22.05
N LYS A 343 -4.83 2.67 -23.00
CA LYS A 343 -6.29 2.64 -23.05
C LYS A 343 -6.85 1.23 -23.25
N PRO A 344 -7.97 0.90 -22.58
CA PRO A 344 -8.75 -0.29 -22.91
C PRO A 344 -9.36 -0.19 -24.31
N HIS A 345 -9.55 -1.33 -24.95
CA HIS A 345 -10.26 -1.43 -26.22
C HIS A 345 -11.70 -0.89 -26.08
N PRO A 346 -12.26 -0.14 -27.05
CA PRO A 346 -13.59 0.48 -26.91
C PRO A 346 -14.72 -0.52 -26.59
N VAL A 347 -14.62 -1.75 -27.10
CA VAL A 347 -15.58 -2.82 -26.78
C VAL A 347 -15.50 -3.23 -25.32
N LEU A 348 -14.29 -3.32 -24.74
CA LEU A 348 -14.10 -3.64 -23.34
C LEU A 348 -14.67 -2.54 -22.43
N SER A 349 -14.38 -1.27 -22.73
CA SER A 349 -14.95 -0.13 -21.98
C SER A 349 -16.47 -0.09 -22.06
N ARG A 350 -17.03 -0.43 -23.24
CA ARG A 350 -18.48 -0.51 -23.43
C ARG A 350 -19.09 -1.67 -22.66
N LEU A 351 -18.48 -2.86 -22.73
CA LEU A 351 -18.90 -4.05 -21.99
C LEU A 351 -18.92 -3.78 -20.48
N TYR A 352 -17.88 -3.14 -19.94
CA TYR A 352 -17.83 -2.77 -18.53
C TYR A 352 -18.91 -1.74 -18.14
N ARG A 353 -19.18 -0.76 -19.01
CA ARG A 353 -20.26 0.21 -18.77
C ARG A 353 -21.64 -0.45 -18.77
N GLU A 354 -21.88 -1.35 -19.73
CA GLU A 354 -23.15 -2.05 -19.89
C GLU A 354 -23.35 -3.19 -18.87
N SER A 355 -22.28 -3.66 -18.20
CA SER A 355 -22.39 -4.62 -17.09
C SER A 355 -22.87 -3.97 -15.79
N ALA A 356 -22.88 -2.63 -15.72
CA ALA A 356 -23.42 -1.82 -14.64
C ALA A 356 -23.06 -2.40 -13.25
N PRO A 357 -21.77 -2.38 -12.86
CA PRO A 357 -21.32 -2.99 -11.61
C PRO A 357 -22.00 -2.34 -10.41
N GLU A 358 -22.43 -3.15 -9.44
CA GLU A 358 -23.07 -2.72 -8.20
C GLU A 358 -22.07 -2.41 -7.08
N THR A 359 -20.79 -2.74 -7.32
CA THR A 359 -19.71 -2.60 -6.35
C THR A 359 -18.59 -1.73 -6.89
N LEU A 360 -17.90 -1.05 -5.97
CA LEU A 360 -16.75 -0.20 -6.18
C LEU A 360 -15.56 -0.81 -5.43
N THR A 361 -14.38 -0.82 -6.05
CA THR A 361 -13.17 -1.39 -5.44
C THR A 361 -12.19 -0.27 -5.11
N PHE A 362 -11.74 -0.22 -3.86
CA PHE A 362 -10.81 0.78 -3.36
C PHE A 362 -9.55 0.11 -2.82
N PRO A 363 -8.36 0.72 -2.94
CA PRO A 363 -7.20 0.30 -2.17
C PRO A 363 -7.50 0.41 -0.66
N ALA A 364 -7.08 -0.60 0.11
CA ALA A 364 -7.34 -0.64 1.55
C ALA A 364 -6.80 0.59 2.29
N TYR A 365 -5.64 1.10 1.88
CA TYR A 365 -5.02 2.30 2.44
C TYR A 365 -5.74 3.63 2.07
N GLU A 366 -6.78 3.61 1.24
CA GLU A 366 -7.62 4.80 0.99
C GLU A 366 -8.80 4.87 1.97
N LEU A 367 -9.05 3.82 2.76
CA LEU A 367 -10.10 3.81 3.77
C LEU A 367 -9.57 4.26 5.13
N PRO A 368 -10.42 4.89 5.97
CA PRO A 368 -10.09 5.10 7.37
C PRO A 368 -9.83 3.77 8.08
N MET A 369 -8.84 3.73 8.97
CA MET A 369 -8.57 2.56 9.78
C MET A 369 -9.74 2.28 10.74
N VAL A 370 -10.06 1.00 10.92
CA VAL A 370 -11.09 0.57 11.88
C VAL A 370 -10.56 0.41 13.31
N CYS A 371 -9.26 0.62 13.51
CA CYS A 371 -8.59 0.64 14.81
C CYS A 371 -7.65 1.87 14.91
N PRO A 372 -7.16 2.21 16.11
CA PRO A 372 -6.11 3.21 16.26
C PRO A 372 -4.87 2.83 15.41
N PRO A 373 -4.24 3.82 14.75
CA PRO A 373 -3.04 3.61 13.94
C PRO A 373 -1.80 3.29 14.79
N VAL A 374 -0.77 2.74 14.16
CA VAL A 374 0.56 2.64 14.77
C VAL A 374 1.10 4.06 14.97
N PRO A 375 1.51 4.44 16.20
CA PRO A 375 2.16 5.72 16.43
C PRO A 375 3.43 5.83 15.57
N TRP A 376 3.62 6.98 14.95
CA TRP A 376 4.88 7.36 14.34
C TRP A 376 5.98 7.42 15.40
N VAL A 377 6.98 6.56 15.26
CA VAL A 377 8.19 6.52 16.10
C VAL A 377 9.44 6.97 15.34
N SER A 378 9.43 6.81 14.01
CA SER A 378 10.50 7.22 13.08
C SER A 378 9.87 7.64 11.73
N PRO A 379 10.65 8.16 10.76
CA PRO A 379 10.18 8.44 9.40
C PRO A 379 9.57 7.26 8.65
N HIS A 380 9.92 6.04 9.05
CA HIS A 380 9.60 4.81 8.34
C HIS A 380 8.61 3.90 9.11
N ILE A 381 8.38 4.17 10.39
CA ILE A 381 7.55 3.35 11.27
C ILE A 381 6.41 4.20 11.83
N GLY A 382 5.19 3.90 11.37
CA GLY A 382 3.94 4.50 11.83
C GLY A 382 2.84 4.48 10.77
N GLY A 383 1.63 4.87 11.17
CA GLY A 383 0.46 4.88 10.30
C GLY A 383 -0.28 3.55 10.30
N TYR A 384 -0.21 2.80 9.21
CA TYR A 384 -0.92 1.53 9.04
C TYR A 384 -0.27 0.41 9.86
N LEU A 385 -0.99 -0.71 10.08
CA LEU A 385 -0.48 -1.82 10.91
C LEU A 385 0.59 -2.65 10.18
N VAL A 386 0.43 -2.76 8.87
CA VAL A 386 1.14 -3.67 7.98
C VAL A 386 1.72 -2.89 6.79
N SER A 387 0.88 -2.05 6.18
CA SER A 387 1.25 -1.36 4.95
C SER A 387 2.28 -0.27 5.23
N PRO A 388 3.40 -0.19 4.49
CA PRO A 388 4.36 0.89 4.67
C PRO A 388 3.70 2.24 4.36
N CYS A 389 4.03 3.25 5.15
CA CYS A 389 3.54 4.61 5.00
C CYS A 389 4.69 5.60 5.18
N ASP A 390 4.82 6.55 4.26
CA ASP A 390 5.81 7.62 4.38
C ASP A 390 5.29 8.75 5.30
N VAL A 391 6.09 9.17 6.28
CA VAL A 391 5.80 10.39 7.08
C VAL A 391 5.65 11.61 6.17
N VAL A 392 6.51 11.75 5.16
CA VAL A 392 6.51 12.88 4.22
C VAL A 392 6.23 12.37 2.81
N ARG A 393 5.11 12.82 2.25
CA ARG A 393 4.73 12.50 0.86
C ARG A 393 5.60 13.28 -0.11
N LEU A 394 6.72 12.69 -0.49
CA LEU A 394 7.66 13.27 -1.44
C LEU A 394 7.47 12.68 -2.83
N PRO A 395 7.65 13.48 -3.89
CA PRO A 395 7.72 12.91 -5.23
C PRO A 395 8.99 12.05 -5.33
N TYR A 396 8.92 11.00 -6.14
CA TYR A 396 10.01 10.04 -6.30
C TYR A 396 11.39 10.67 -6.64
N GLN A 397 11.40 11.82 -7.32
CA GLN A 397 12.63 12.53 -7.68
C GLN A 397 13.30 13.27 -6.50
N ALA A 398 12.65 13.35 -5.34
CA ALA A 398 13.10 14.08 -4.16
C ALA A 398 14.02 13.26 -3.25
N ILE A 399 15.01 12.58 -3.85
CA ILE A 399 15.96 11.69 -3.15
C ILE A 399 16.73 12.46 -2.06
N ALA A 400 17.16 13.69 -2.36
CA ALA A 400 17.90 14.50 -1.39
C ALA A 400 17.05 14.86 -0.16
N GLN A 401 15.74 15.05 -0.32
CA GLN A 401 14.82 15.32 0.79
C GLN A 401 14.57 14.07 1.62
N GLN A 402 14.41 12.91 0.97
CA GLN A 402 14.32 11.62 1.68
C GLN A 402 15.58 11.36 2.50
N GLN A 403 16.76 11.56 1.91
CA GLN A 403 18.03 11.37 2.60
C GLN A 403 18.19 12.29 3.82
N ARG A 404 17.77 13.56 3.71
CA ARG A 404 17.78 14.50 4.86
C ARG A 404 16.89 14.06 6.02
N LEU A 405 15.78 13.38 5.74
CA LEU A 405 14.90 12.85 6.80
C LEU A 405 15.57 11.71 7.57
N VAL A 406 16.42 10.93 6.90
CA VAL A 406 17.21 9.87 7.55
C VAL A 406 18.37 10.48 8.33
N GLU A 407 19.07 11.46 7.77
CA GLU A 407 20.27 12.07 8.37
C GLU A 407 20.01 12.90 9.64
N VAL A 408 18.80 13.45 9.82
CA VAL A 408 18.48 14.34 10.95
C VAL A 408 18.37 13.61 12.29
N GLY A 409 18.12 12.30 12.25
CA GLY A 409 17.88 11.45 13.43
C GLY A 409 16.49 11.64 14.05
N ASP A 410 15.95 10.57 14.61
CA ASP A 410 14.55 10.50 15.06
C ASP A 410 14.21 11.53 16.16
N GLN A 411 15.15 11.82 17.07
CA GLN A 411 14.91 12.71 18.21
C GLN A 411 14.52 14.13 17.81
N GLN A 412 15.05 14.63 16.68
CA GLN A 412 14.69 15.94 16.15
C GLN A 412 13.28 15.94 15.53
N LEU A 413 12.77 14.77 15.13
CA LEU A 413 11.47 14.61 14.48
C LEU A 413 10.34 14.34 15.48
N TYR A 414 10.64 13.87 16.69
CA TYR A 414 9.63 13.56 17.71
C TYR A 414 8.52 14.59 17.90
N PRO A 415 8.76 15.92 17.93
CA PRO A 415 7.67 16.88 18.09
C PRO A 415 6.66 16.82 16.94
N SER A 416 7.14 16.63 15.71
CA SER A 416 6.31 16.48 14.52
C SER A 416 5.59 15.13 14.51
N LEU A 417 6.29 14.04 14.85
CA LEU A 417 5.68 12.70 14.91
C LEU A 417 4.58 12.64 15.98
N ASP A 418 4.81 13.22 17.15
CA ASP A 418 3.82 13.26 18.23
C ASP A 418 2.60 14.12 17.86
N SER A 419 2.79 15.18 17.08
CA SER A 419 1.69 15.97 16.52
C SER A 419 0.85 15.14 15.54
N LEU A 420 1.49 14.34 14.66
CA LEU A 420 0.79 13.43 13.76
C LEU A 420 0.03 12.35 14.54
N ASN A 421 0.65 11.77 15.58
CA ASN A 421 0.03 10.78 16.45
C ASN A 421 -1.22 11.33 17.12
N GLN A 422 -1.17 12.58 17.59
CA GLN A 422 -2.33 13.23 18.20
C GLN A 422 -3.49 13.43 17.21
N LEU A 423 -3.19 13.84 15.97
CA LEU A 423 -4.21 13.98 14.93
C LEU A 423 -4.83 12.63 14.54
N ALA A 424 -3.99 11.59 14.44
CA ALA A 424 -4.39 10.27 14.00
C ALA A 424 -5.17 9.48 15.07
N ALA A 425 -4.96 9.79 16.35
CA ALA A 425 -5.66 9.16 17.47
C ALA A 425 -7.13 9.59 17.61
N VAL A 426 -7.59 10.61 16.88
CA VAL A 426 -8.97 11.11 16.97
C VAL A 426 -9.95 10.12 16.30
N PRO A 427 -10.87 9.49 17.05
CA PRO A 427 -11.85 8.60 16.45
C PRO A 427 -12.94 9.40 15.71
N TRP A 428 -13.28 8.95 14.51
CA TRP A 428 -14.32 9.56 13.68
C TRP A 428 -15.54 8.65 13.56
N LYS A 429 -16.72 9.25 13.40
CA LYS A 429 -17.94 8.55 13.03
C LYS A 429 -18.75 9.39 12.04
N VAL A 430 -19.47 8.72 11.14
CA VAL A 430 -20.36 9.39 10.18
C VAL A 430 -21.57 9.94 10.92
N ASN A 431 -21.93 11.20 10.62
CA ASN A 431 -23.21 11.76 11.08
C ASN A 431 -24.33 11.24 10.18
N GLN A 432 -25.01 10.21 10.67
CA GLN A 432 -25.97 9.44 9.88
C GLN A 432 -27.16 10.29 9.39
N LYS A 433 -27.65 11.25 10.20
CA LYS A 433 -28.74 12.17 9.79
C LYS A 433 -28.35 13.06 8.61
N VAL A 434 -27.12 13.56 8.58
CA VAL A 434 -26.62 14.40 7.48
C VAL A 434 -26.35 13.54 6.25
N PHE A 435 -25.80 12.34 6.47
CA PHE A 435 -25.56 11.38 5.40
C PHE A 435 -26.86 11.01 4.66
N ASP A 436 -27.94 10.69 5.38
CA ASP A 436 -29.22 10.33 4.78
C ASP A 436 -29.80 11.44 3.89
N VAL A 437 -29.73 12.70 4.35
CA VAL A 437 -30.19 13.86 3.57
C VAL A 437 -29.36 14.03 2.30
N ILE A 438 -28.03 13.94 2.39
CA ILE A 438 -27.16 14.09 1.21
C ILE A 438 -27.39 12.92 0.24
N LEU A 439 -27.57 11.71 0.75
CA LEU A 439 -27.84 10.52 -0.03
C LEU A 439 -29.17 10.65 -0.79
N GLU A 440 -30.22 11.16 -0.14
CA GLU A 440 -31.51 11.44 -0.77
C GLU A 440 -31.35 12.48 -1.89
N VAL A 441 -30.69 13.60 -1.63
CA VAL A 441 -30.46 14.65 -2.63
C VAL A 441 -29.65 14.13 -3.82
N PHE A 442 -28.59 13.35 -3.57
CA PHE A 442 -27.74 12.77 -4.61
C PHE A 442 -28.54 11.83 -5.51
N ASN A 443 -29.32 10.92 -4.92
CA ASN A 443 -30.14 9.96 -5.65
C ASN A 443 -31.31 10.62 -6.41
N ASN A 444 -31.77 11.79 -5.97
CA ASN A 444 -32.81 12.58 -6.63
C ASN A 444 -32.28 13.55 -7.70
N GLY A 445 -31.08 13.30 -8.24
CA GLY A 445 -30.51 14.07 -9.35
C GLY A 445 -29.54 15.18 -8.94
N GLY A 446 -29.17 15.26 -7.67
CA GLY A 446 -28.23 16.26 -7.15
C GLY A 446 -28.84 17.65 -6.96
N SER A 447 -28.03 18.58 -6.47
CA SER A 447 -28.42 19.98 -6.26
C SER A 447 -27.19 20.88 -6.23
N ALA A 448 -27.04 21.72 -7.27
CA ALA A 448 -25.95 22.70 -7.33
C ALA A 448 -26.00 23.72 -6.17
N ASN A 449 -27.18 24.00 -5.60
CA ASN A 449 -27.33 24.93 -4.47
C ASN A 449 -26.82 24.34 -3.14
N LEU A 450 -26.80 23.01 -3.02
CA LEU A 450 -26.33 22.27 -1.84
C LEU A 450 -24.94 21.67 -2.07
N ASP A 451 -24.27 22.02 -3.16
CA ASP A 451 -23.00 21.43 -3.61
C ASP A 451 -23.04 19.88 -3.71
N VAL A 452 -24.20 19.33 -4.07
CA VAL A 452 -24.36 17.91 -4.39
C VAL A 452 -24.33 17.75 -5.91
N PRO A 453 -23.32 17.07 -6.50
CA PRO A 453 -23.17 17.02 -7.96
C PRO A 453 -24.35 16.42 -8.70
N GLU A 454 -24.78 17.09 -9.76
CA GLU A 454 -25.78 16.56 -10.69
C GLU A 454 -25.14 15.55 -11.67
N PRO A 455 -25.88 14.50 -12.08
CA PRO A 455 -25.36 13.52 -13.02
C PRO A 455 -25.16 14.15 -14.41
N PRO A 456 -24.21 13.68 -15.23
CA PRO A 456 -23.96 14.22 -16.58
C PRO A 456 -25.15 14.11 -17.54
N SER A 457 -26.18 13.34 -17.20
CA SER A 457 -27.44 13.21 -17.92
C SER A 457 -28.35 14.43 -17.76
N SER A 458 -28.18 15.25 -16.71
CA SER A 458 -28.96 16.49 -16.53
C SER A 458 -28.57 17.58 -17.53
N LEU A 459 -27.37 17.48 -18.11
CA LEU A 459 -26.86 18.47 -19.06
C LEU A 459 -27.49 18.31 -20.44
N LEU A 460 -28.23 19.33 -20.88
CA LEU A 460 -28.87 19.34 -22.19
C LEU A 460 -27.84 19.35 -23.34
N PRO A 461 -27.97 18.45 -24.34
CA PRO A 461 -27.08 18.43 -25.48
C PRO A 461 -27.30 19.65 -26.39
N PRO A 462 -26.25 20.19 -27.03
CA PRO A 462 -26.38 21.23 -28.04
C PRO A 462 -27.18 20.73 -29.25
N PRO A 463 -27.85 21.63 -29.99
CA PRO A 463 -28.70 21.24 -31.11
C PRO A 463 -27.93 20.50 -32.22
N LEU A 464 -28.64 19.67 -32.98
CA LEU A 464 -28.08 19.00 -34.15
C LEU A 464 -27.77 20.02 -35.25
N PRO A 465 -26.68 19.82 -36.03
CA PRO A 465 -26.39 20.70 -37.16
C PRO A 465 -27.47 20.55 -38.23
N THR A 466 -27.98 21.67 -38.74
CA THR A 466 -28.87 21.70 -39.90
C THR A 466 -28.10 22.05 -41.18
N ASN A 467 -28.60 21.60 -42.33
CA ASN A 467 -27.94 21.82 -43.62
C ASN A 467 -27.87 23.31 -44.01
N ASP A 468 -28.81 24.11 -43.49
CA ASP A 468 -28.96 25.54 -43.79
C ASP A 468 -28.04 26.46 -42.98
N MET A 469 -27.16 25.90 -42.14
CA MET A 469 -26.27 26.71 -41.28
C MET A 469 -25.13 27.35 -42.05
N ASP A 470 -24.96 28.66 -41.88
CA ASP A 470 -23.79 29.38 -42.38
C ASP A 470 -22.50 29.03 -41.60
N LYS A 471 -21.32 29.33 -42.17
CA LYS A 471 -20.00 29.06 -41.58
C LYS A 471 -19.87 29.62 -40.16
N ALA A 472 -20.38 30.82 -39.90
CA ALA A 472 -20.33 31.43 -38.57
C ALA A 472 -21.17 30.63 -37.56
N GLN A 473 -22.36 30.18 -37.95
CA GLN A 473 -23.25 29.36 -37.12
C GLN A 473 -22.65 27.97 -36.87
N LYS A 474 -22.01 27.36 -37.89
CA LYS A 474 -21.28 26.09 -37.74
C LYS A 474 -20.12 26.22 -36.74
N TYR A 475 -19.38 27.33 -36.78
CA TYR A 475 -18.30 27.60 -35.82
C TYR A 475 -18.83 27.82 -34.39
N GLN A 476 -19.92 28.57 -34.22
CA GLN A 476 -20.56 28.73 -32.91
C GLN A 476 -21.05 27.40 -32.35
N LEU A 477 -21.70 26.56 -33.18
CA LEU A 477 -22.14 25.23 -32.77
C LEU A 477 -20.96 24.31 -32.40
N PHE A 478 -19.84 24.40 -33.13
CA PHE A 478 -18.62 23.68 -32.79
C PHE A 478 -18.09 24.10 -31.40
N ARG A 479 -18.04 25.40 -31.11
CA ARG A 479 -17.66 25.91 -29.78
C ARG A 479 -18.60 25.44 -28.68
N GLN A 480 -19.91 25.47 -28.92
CA GLN A 480 -20.92 24.97 -27.98
C GLN A 480 -20.74 23.46 -27.73
N LYS A 481 -20.50 22.66 -28.76
CA LYS A 481 -20.20 21.22 -28.61
C LYS A 481 -18.94 20.97 -27.78
N LEU A 482 -17.89 21.77 -27.98
CA LEU A 482 -16.66 21.66 -27.19
C LEU A 482 -16.89 22.02 -25.72
N GLN A 483 -17.62 23.11 -25.45
CA GLN A 483 -18.00 23.52 -24.10
C GLN A 483 -18.90 22.49 -23.41
N TYR A 484 -19.89 21.96 -24.13
CA TYR A 484 -20.76 20.89 -23.64
C TYR A 484 -19.96 19.65 -23.25
N LYS A 485 -19.04 19.17 -24.12
CA LYS A 485 -18.18 18.02 -23.81
C LYS A 485 -17.32 18.26 -22.56
N ARG A 486 -16.74 19.47 -22.43
CA ARG A 486 -15.96 19.85 -21.27
C ARG A 486 -16.79 19.86 -19.99
N LYS A 487 -17.92 20.57 -19.99
CA LYS A 487 -18.83 20.65 -18.84
C LYS A 487 -19.35 19.27 -18.43
N LYS A 488 -19.71 18.43 -19.41
CA LYS A 488 -20.14 17.05 -19.16
C LYS A 488 -19.05 16.22 -18.46
N ALA A 489 -17.79 16.38 -18.87
CA ALA A 489 -16.66 15.69 -18.24
C ALA A 489 -16.38 16.22 -16.82
N GLU A 490 -16.48 17.52 -16.60
CA GLU A 490 -16.35 18.15 -15.27
C GLU A 490 -17.46 17.66 -14.32
N MET A 491 -18.73 17.63 -14.78
CA MET A 491 -19.85 17.07 -14.02
C MET A 491 -19.64 15.59 -13.68
N TYR A 492 -19.18 14.79 -14.64
CA TYR A 492 -18.89 13.37 -14.40
C TYR A 492 -17.81 13.18 -13.34
N SER A 493 -16.74 13.98 -13.38
CA SER A 493 -15.66 13.90 -12.40
C SER A 493 -16.15 14.22 -10.98
N LEU A 494 -16.93 15.28 -10.81
CA LEU A 494 -17.49 15.67 -9.51
C LEU A 494 -18.49 14.64 -9.01
N TRP A 495 -19.35 14.14 -9.90
CA TRP A 495 -20.34 13.11 -9.58
C TRP A 495 -19.68 11.80 -9.12
N CYS A 496 -18.63 11.34 -9.81
CA CYS A 496 -17.86 10.16 -9.39
C CYS A 496 -17.16 10.35 -8.04
N ASP A 497 -16.52 11.50 -7.78
CA ASP A 497 -15.89 11.80 -6.49
C ASP A 497 -16.92 11.75 -5.35
N CYS A 498 -18.10 12.35 -5.55
CA CYS A 498 -19.19 12.31 -4.57
C CYS A 498 -19.73 10.89 -4.37
N LEU A 499 -19.94 10.13 -5.46
CA LEU A 499 -20.38 8.74 -5.41
C LEU A 499 -19.43 7.88 -4.56
N TYR A 500 -18.11 8.04 -4.76
CA TYR A 500 -17.10 7.29 -4.03
C TYR A 500 -17.11 7.64 -2.54
N ARG A 501 -17.14 8.93 -2.20
CA ARG A 501 -17.17 9.38 -0.80
C ARG A 501 -18.43 8.91 -0.07
N LEU A 502 -19.59 9.01 -0.70
CA LEU A 502 -20.85 8.57 -0.09
C LEU A 502 -20.91 7.04 0.04
N SER A 503 -20.36 6.30 -0.93
CA SER A 503 -20.29 4.83 -0.85
C SER A 503 -19.37 4.38 0.29
N LEU A 504 -18.22 5.04 0.47
CA LEU A 504 -17.33 4.80 1.60
C LEU A 504 -17.99 5.16 2.94
N ALA A 505 -18.66 6.32 3.02
CA ALA A 505 -19.39 6.73 4.23
C ALA A 505 -20.49 5.72 4.60
N ASN A 506 -21.22 5.20 3.61
CA ASN A 506 -22.21 4.15 3.81
C ASN A 506 -21.58 2.87 4.37
N HIS A 507 -20.48 2.42 3.77
CA HIS A 507 -19.76 1.22 4.20
C HIS A 507 -19.29 1.31 5.66
N VAL A 508 -18.65 2.44 6.02
CA VAL A 508 -18.15 2.68 7.37
C VAL A 508 -19.28 2.87 8.39
N SER A 509 -20.45 3.35 7.96
CA SER A 509 -21.61 3.48 8.85
C SER A 509 -22.30 2.15 9.18
N LEU A 510 -22.16 1.14 8.31
CA LEU A 510 -22.74 -0.20 8.47
C LEU A 510 -21.81 -1.17 9.21
N SER A 511 -20.50 -0.86 9.24
CA SER A 511 -19.44 -1.66 9.85
C SER A 511 -19.20 -1.32 11.30
#